data_AF-A0A968PWA2-F1
#
_entry.id   AF-A0A968PWA2-F1
#
_cell.length_a   1.000
_cell.length_b   1.000
_cell.length_c   1.000
_cell.angle_alpha   90.00
_cell.angle_beta   90.00
_cell.angle_gamma   90.00
#
_symmetry.space_group_name_H-M   'P 1'
#
loop_
_entity.id
_entity.type
_entity.pdbx_description
1 polymer ?
#
loop_
_entity_poly.entity_id
_entity_poly.type
_entity_poly.pdbx_seq_one_letter_code
_entity_poly.pdbx_strand_id
1 'polypeptide(L)'
;MLSLIRHLLILLIVSVSLFTCSLPAQAASPDPYVVRYLDAVEPVPLDLGEGETKLFSAKNLSEGKRLFEENCKNCHVGGATLPDPLVSLSIEALRGATPPRDSINSLVAFLRQPMTYDGTEESFFCRQMPESWVSQSEI
;
A
#
# COMPACT_ATOMS: atom_id res chain seq x y z
N MET A 1 -15.91 -15.89 -55.32
CA MET A 1 -14.63 -15.69 -54.63
C MET A 1 -14.71 -14.58 -53.56
N LEU A 2 -15.11 -13.36 -53.92
CA LEU A 2 -15.17 -12.22 -52.98
C LEU A 2 -16.16 -12.40 -51.80
N SER A 3 -17.32 -13.01 -52.04
CA SER A 3 -18.33 -13.27 -50.98
C SER A 3 -17.86 -14.31 -49.96
N LEU A 4 -17.15 -15.35 -50.42
CA LEU A 4 -16.58 -16.39 -49.56
C LEU A 4 -15.50 -15.81 -48.64
N ILE A 5 -14.62 -14.96 -49.19
CA ILE A 5 -13.59 -14.24 -48.44
C ILE A 5 -14.22 -13.34 -47.38
N ARG A 6 -15.31 -12.62 -47.72
CA ARG A 6 -16.01 -11.74 -46.77
C ARG A 6 -16.60 -12.52 -45.58
N HIS A 7 -17.19 -13.69 -45.81
CA HIS A 7 -17.73 -14.53 -44.74
C HIS A 7 -16.63 -15.14 -43.87
N LEU A 8 -15.51 -15.54 -44.46
CA LEU A 8 -14.35 -16.05 -43.74
C LEU A 8 -13.74 -14.97 -42.83
N LEU A 9 -13.66 -13.73 -43.29
CA LEU A 9 -13.21 -12.58 -42.49
C LEU A 9 -14.16 -12.28 -41.33
N ILE A 10 -15.48 -12.32 -41.56
CA ILE A 10 -16.47 -12.09 -40.49
C ILE A 10 -16.38 -13.19 -39.42
N LEU A 11 -16.26 -14.46 -39.83
CA LEU A 11 -16.10 -15.58 -38.89
C LEU A 11 -14.80 -15.48 -38.08
N LEU A 12 -13.71 -15.03 -38.70
CA LEU A 12 -12.44 -14.81 -38.03
C LEU A 12 -12.52 -13.66 -37.00
N ILE A 13 -13.19 -12.55 -37.35
CA ILE A 13 -13.39 -11.43 -36.42
C ILE A 13 -14.25 -11.89 -35.23
N VAL A 14 -15.36 -12.59 -35.49
CA VAL A 14 -16.25 -13.10 -34.43
C VAL A 14 -15.53 -14.09 -33.53
N SER A 15 -14.72 -15.01 -34.08
CA SER A 15 -13.97 -15.97 -33.27
C SER A 15 -12.90 -15.29 -32.42
N VAL A 16 -12.19 -14.30 -32.95
CA VAL A 16 -11.21 -13.51 -32.19
C VAL A 16 -11.89 -12.69 -31.08
N SER A 17 -13.02 -12.03 -31.36
CA SER A 17 -13.76 -11.29 -30.35
C SER A 17 -14.28 -12.18 -29.23
N LEU A 18 -14.83 -13.36 -29.56
CA LEU A 18 -15.26 -14.36 -28.58
C LEU A 18 -14.08 -14.87 -27.73
N PHE A 19 -12.92 -15.09 -28.35
CA PHE A 19 -11.70 -15.52 -27.65
C PHE A 19 -11.20 -14.45 -26.67
N THR A 20 -11.22 -13.17 -27.06
CA THR A 20 -10.80 -12.06 -26.18
C THR A 20 -11.72 -11.85 -24.99
N CYS A 21 -13.03 -12.08 -25.12
CA CYS A 21 -13.98 -12.01 -24.00
C CYS A 21 -13.86 -13.20 -23.03
N SER A 22 -13.19 -14.28 -23.44
CA SER A 22 -13.04 -15.50 -22.64
C SER A 22 -11.76 -15.54 -21.82
N LEU A 23 -10.87 -14.55 -21.95
CA LEU A 23 -9.68 -14.48 -21.11
C LEU A 23 -10.11 -14.20 -19.67
N PRO A 24 -9.65 -15.01 -18.68
CA PRO A 24 -9.93 -14.71 -17.29
C PRO A 24 -9.41 -13.30 -17.00
N ALA A 25 -10.23 -12.48 -16.35
CA ALA A 25 -9.76 -11.25 -15.75
C ALA A 25 -8.61 -11.64 -14.82
N GLN A 26 -7.38 -11.25 -15.19
CA GLN A 26 -6.21 -11.49 -14.36
C GLN A 26 -6.47 -10.73 -13.06
N ALA A 27 -6.83 -11.45 -12.00
CA ALA A 27 -6.83 -10.86 -10.68
C ALA A 27 -5.42 -10.32 -10.46
N ALA A 28 -5.31 -9.02 -10.19
CA ALA A 28 -4.03 -8.37 -9.99
C ALA A 28 -3.24 -9.18 -8.94
N SER A 29 -2.14 -9.78 -9.37
CA SER A 29 -1.25 -10.52 -8.47
C SER A 29 -0.69 -9.54 -7.43
N PRO A 30 -0.43 -9.99 -6.19
CA PRO A 30 0.24 -9.17 -5.20
C PRO A 30 1.56 -8.61 -5.75
N ASP A 31 1.95 -7.43 -5.28
CA ASP A 31 3.21 -6.79 -5.67
C ASP A 31 4.40 -7.74 -5.39
N PRO A 32 5.28 -8.02 -6.37
CA PRO A 32 6.42 -8.92 -6.18
C PRO A 32 7.35 -8.52 -5.03
N TYR A 33 7.45 -7.22 -4.73
CA TYR A 33 8.20 -6.71 -3.59
C TYR A 33 7.60 -7.20 -2.28
N VAL A 34 6.28 -7.15 -2.14
CA VAL A 34 5.56 -7.57 -0.94
C VAL A 34 5.78 -9.05 -0.67
N VAL A 35 5.65 -9.88 -1.70
CA VAL A 35 5.86 -11.32 -1.56
C VAL A 35 7.32 -11.64 -1.22
N ARG A 36 8.29 -11.01 -1.89
CA ARG A 36 9.71 -11.36 -1.76
C ARG A 36 10.41 -10.74 -0.54
N TYR A 37 10.16 -9.46 -0.28
CA TYR A 37 10.90 -8.69 0.72
C TYR A 37 10.12 -8.49 2.02
N LEU A 38 8.78 -8.55 1.98
CA LEU A 38 7.96 -8.57 3.20
C LEU A 38 7.53 -9.98 3.61
N ASP A 39 8.00 -11.00 2.89
CA ASP A 39 7.70 -12.43 3.12
C ASP A 39 6.20 -12.74 3.24
N ALA A 40 5.37 -11.97 2.53
CA ALA A 40 3.92 -12.06 2.62
C ALA A 40 3.36 -13.14 1.67
N VAL A 41 3.94 -14.33 1.68
CA VAL A 41 3.36 -15.50 0.97
C VAL A 41 2.07 -15.94 1.66
N GLU A 42 2.03 -15.81 2.99
CA GLU A 42 0.85 -15.97 3.84
C GLU A 42 0.49 -14.64 4.53
N PRO A 43 -0.72 -14.49 5.09
CA PRO A 43 -1.08 -13.29 5.83
C PRO A 43 -0.14 -13.00 7.01
N VAL A 44 0.35 -11.76 7.11
CA VAL A 44 1.32 -11.34 8.12
C VAL A 44 0.58 -10.80 9.36
N PRO A 45 0.88 -11.27 10.57
CA PRO A 45 0.35 -10.68 11.80
C PRO A 45 1.05 -9.35 12.10
N LEU A 46 0.27 -8.28 12.24
CA LEU A 46 0.76 -6.97 12.68
C LEU A 46 0.07 -6.56 13.98
N ASP A 47 0.81 -5.89 14.85
CA ASP A 47 0.30 -5.36 16.13
C ASP A 47 -0.63 -4.18 15.87
N LEU A 48 -1.88 -4.29 16.30
CA LEU A 48 -2.82 -3.18 16.27
C LEU A 48 -2.55 -2.18 17.40
N GLY A 49 -1.99 -2.64 18.52
CA GLY A 49 -1.85 -1.92 19.77
C GLY A 49 -2.51 -2.68 20.91
N GLU A 50 -2.09 -2.39 22.14
CA GLU A 50 -2.67 -2.98 23.37
C GLU A 50 -2.59 -4.52 23.43
N GLY A 51 -1.67 -5.14 22.67
CA GLY A 51 -1.48 -6.58 22.60
C GLY A 51 -2.39 -7.31 21.61
N GLU A 52 -3.20 -6.57 20.83
CA GLU A 52 -4.03 -7.12 19.77
C GLU A 52 -3.24 -7.26 18.47
N THR A 53 -3.48 -8.34 17.71
CA THR A 53 -2.87 -8.53 16.39
C THR A 53 -3.92 -8.77 15.32
N LYS A 54 -3.61 -8.37 14.09
CA LYS A 54 -4.46 -8.60 12.91
C LYS A 54 -3.64 -9.14 11.77
N LEU A 55 -4.23 -10.07 11.02
CA LEU A 55 -3.62 -10.65 9.82
C LEU A 55 -3.85 -9.75 8.61
N PHE A 56 -2.76 -9.41 7.91
CA PHE A 56 -2.78 -8.64 6.68
C PHE A 56 -2.34 -9.50 5.50
N SER A 57 -3.20 -9.60 4.49
CA SER A 57 -2.88 -10.34 3.26
C SER A 57 -1.85 -9.60 2.41
N ALA A 58 -1.18 -10.33 1.50
CA ALA A 58 -0.30 -9.74 0.49
C ALA A 58 -0.99 -8.63 -0.33
N LYS A 59 -2.30 -8.77 -0.58
CA LYS A 59 -3.10 -7.75 -1.26
C LYS A 59 -3.19 -6.46 -0.43
N ASN A 60 -3.46 -6.58 0.88
CA ASN A 60 -3.52 -5.42 1.78
C ASN A 60 -2.17 -4.70 1.83
N LEU A 61 -1.07 -5.45 1.94
CA LEU A 61 0.28 -4.90 1.97
C LEU A 61 0.69 -4.28 0.63
N SER A 62 0.22 -4.82 -0.49
CA SER A 62 0.43 -4.23 -1.82
C SER A 62 -0.28 -2.88 -1.96
N GLU A 63 -1.49 -2.78 -1.41
CA GLU A 63 -2.24 -1.51 -1.38
C GLU A 63 -1.58 -0.48 -0.46
N GLY A 64 -1.16 -0.88 0.74
CA GLY A 64 -0.40 -0.01 1.64
C GLY A 64 0.92 0.46 1.03
N LYS A 65 1.63 -0.42 0.30
CA LYS A 65 2.83 -0.05 -0.47
C LYS A 65 2.50 1.00 -1.53
N ARG A 66 1.44 0.83 -2.31
CA ARG A 66 1.00 1.80 -3.33
C ARG A 66 0.72 3.17 -2.70
N LEU A 67 -0.04 3.21 -1.61
CA LEU A 67 -0.33 4.44 -0.87
C LEU A 67 0.94 5.11 -0.35
N PHE A 68 1.89 4.35 0.19
CA PHE A 68 3.18 4.87 0.65
C PHE A 68 4.00 5.45 -0.51
N GLU A 69 4.03 4.78 -1.66
CA GLU A 69 4.76 5.26 -2.84
C GLU A 69 4.20 6.56 -3.40
N GLU A 70 2.88 6.72 -3.40
CA GLU A 70 2.20 7.92 -3.89
C GLU A 70 2.32 9.11 -2.93
N ASN A 71 2.32 8.86 -1.62
CA ASN A 71 2.13 9.93 -0.63
C ASN A 71 3.38 10.22 0.22
N CYS A 72 4.26 9.25 0.42
CA CYS A 72 5.31 9.31 1.45
C CYS A 72 6.74 9.17 0.90
N LYS A 73 6.92 8.48 -0.22
CA LYS A 73 8.24 8.08 -0.77
C LYS A 73 9.19 9.23 -1.04
N ASN A 74 8.69 10.42 -1.37
CA ASN A 74 9.54 11.59 -1.62
C ASN A 74 10.41 11.95 -0.40
N CYS A 75 9.91 11.74 0.82
CA CYS A 75 10.64 12.00 2.06
C CYS A 75 11.13 10.72 2.72
N HIS A 76 10.47 9.58 2.46
CA HIS A 76 10.69 8.32 3.19
C HIS A 76 11.14 7.14 2.33
N VAL A 77 11.83 7.40 1.21
CA VAL A 77 12.39 6.33 0.38
C VAL A 77 13.26 5.37 1.21
N GLY A 78 12.96 4.06 1.09
CA GLY A 78 13.69 3.02 1.83
C GLY A 78 13.58 3.09 3.35
N GLY A 79 12.60 3.82 3.89
CA GLY A 79 12.44 4.01 5.34
C GLY A 79 13.30 5.14 5.93
N ALA A 80 14.01 5.90 5.10
CA ALA A 80 14.70 7.11 5.54
C ALA A 80 13.73 8.22 5.96
N THR A 81 14.26 9.33 6.45
CA THR A 81 13.54 10.60 6.57
C THR A 81 14.48 11.68 6.07
N LEU A 82 14.35 12.07 4.80
CA LEU A 82 15.31 12.98 4.16
C LEU A 82 15.42 14.35 4.85
N PRO A 83 14.33 14.98 5.31
CA PRO A 83 14.42 16.27 6.00
C PRO A 83 15.03 16.19 7.41
N ASP A 84 14.96 15.01 8.05
CA ASP A 84 15.49 14.76 9.39
C ASP A 84 16.02 13.31 9.50
N PRO A 85 17.27 13.07 9.12
CA PRO A 85 17.85 11.72 9.11
C PRO A 85 17.96 11.06 10.49
N LEU A 86 17.82 11.81 11.58
CA LEU A 86 17.86 11.26 12.95
C LEU A 86 16.56 10.54 13.31
N VAL A 87 15.44 10.90 12.66
CA VAL A 87 14.10 10.36 12.94
C VAL A 87 13.59 9.57 11.72
N SER A 88 14.17 8.39 11.50
CA SER A 88 13.79 7.47 10.40
C SER A 88 12.49 6.69 10.67
N LEU A 89 12.06 5.86 9.70
CA LEU A 89 10.96 4.89 9.86
C LEU A 89 11.45 3.50 10.33
N SER A 90 12.67 3.41 10.89
CA SER A 90 13.14 2.17 11.52
C SER A 90 12.30 1.83 12.75
N ILE A 91 12.18 0.53 13.06
CA ILE A 91 11.37 0.09 14.21
C ILE A 91 11.93 0.63 15.54
N GLU A 92 13.25 0.80 15.64
CA GLU A 92 13.92 1.41 16.79
C GLU A 92 13.51 2.88 16.97
N ALA A 93 13.51 3.66 15.88
CA ALA A 93 13.08 5.05 15.91
C ALA A 93 11.59 5.18 16.23
N LEU A 94 10.74 4.34 15.62
CA LEU A 94 9.30 4.33 15.87
C LEU A 94 8.99 4.01 17.34
N ARG A 95 9.67 3.03 17.94
CA ARG A 95 9.55 2.70 19.37
C ARG A 95 10.01 3.80 20.31
N GLY A 96 11.05 4.55 19.92
CA GLY A 96 11.62 5.62 20.75
C GLY A 96 10.82 6.92 20.74
N ALA A 97 9.83 7.06 19.83
CA ALA A 97 8.94 8.22 19.82
C ALA A 97 8.08 8.27 21.09
N THR A 98 7.56 9.44 21.43
CA THR A 98 6.63 9.64 22.54
C THR A 98 5.29 10.18 22.02
N PRO A 99 4.16 9.45 22.19
CA PRO A 99 4.11 8.02 22.51
C PRO A 99 4.78 7.15 21.41
N PRO A 100 5.08 5.86 21.70
CA PRO A 100 5.63 4.93 20.71
C PRO A 100 4.73 4.81 19.47
N ARG A 101 5.35 4.64 18.30
CA ARG A 101 4.71 4.60 16.97
C ARG A 101 4.91 3.27 16.26
N ASP A 102 4.98 2.16 17.00
CA ASP A 102 5.31 0.82 16.49
C ASP A 102 4.11 -0.14 16.36
N SER A 103 2.90 0.37 16.56
CA SER A 103 1.64 -0.34 16.28
C SER A 103 0.82 0.33 15.18
N ILE A 104 -0.08 -0.41 14.53
CA ILE A 104 -0.95 0.15 13.48
C ILE A 104 -1.77 1.33 14.01
N ASN A 105 -2.38 1.23 15.20
CA ASN A 105 -3.20 2.32 15.73
C ASN A 105 -2.36 3.57 16.03
N SER A 106 -1.14 3.40 16.56
CA SER A 106 -0.24 4.52 16.83
C SER A 106 0.26 5.22 15.56
N LEU A 107 0.55 4.45 14.49
CA LEU A 107 0.91 4.99 13.18
C LEU A 107 -0.27 5.74 12.55
N VAL A 108 -1.47 5.17 12.57
CA VAL A 108 -2.68 5.83 12.05
C VAL A 108 -2.94 7.13 12.81
N ALA A 109 -2.89 7.11 14.14
CA ALA A 109 -3.05 8.31 14.96
C ALA A 109 -2.03 9.41 14.59
N PHE A 110 -0.75 9.04 14.43
CA PHE A 110 0.29 9.97 13.99
C PHE A 110 0.03 10.51 12.57
N LEU A 111 -0.42 9.69 11.63
CA LEU A 111 -0.74 10.14 10.27
C LEU A 111 -1.94 11.09 10.25
N ARG A 112 -2.92 10.92 11.15
CA ARG A 112 -4.06 11.84 11.29
C ARG A 112 -3.65 13.18 11.88
N GLN A 113 -2.69 13.20 12.81
CA GLN A 113 -2.19 14.42 13.44
C GLN A 113 -0.70 14.26 13.78
N PRO A 114 0.20 14.61 12.84
CA PRO A 114 1.63 14.43 13.07
C PRO A 114 2.11 15.29 14.24
N MET A 115 2.91 14.68 15.12
CA MET A 115 3.51 15.33 16.29
C MET A 115 5.05 15.30 16.22
N THR A 116 5.72 16.18 16.96
CA THR A 116 7.18 16.09 17.19
C THR A 116 7.56 14.74 17.80
N TYR A 117 8.85 14.36 17.71
CA TYR A 117 9.30 13.04 18.15
C TYR A 117 9.03 12.77 19.64
N ASP A 118 9.07 13.81 20.47
CA ASP A 118 8.73 13.80 21.89
C ASP A 118 7.22 14.01 22.17
N GLY A 119 6.41 14.26 21.14
CA GLY A 119 4.96 14.38 21.23
C GLY A 119 4.45 15.69 21.84
N THR A 120 5.31 16.69 22.04
CA THR A 120 4.95 17.93 22.74
C THR A 120 4.27 18.96 21.84
N GLU A 121 4.53 18.93 20.54
CA GLU A 121 3.99 19.89 19.57
C GLU A 121 3.50 19.19 18.30
N GLU A 122 2.60 19.85 17.56
CA GLU A 122 2.21 19.40 16.22
C GLU A 122 3.37 19.61 15.24
N SER A 123 3.62 18.61 14.38
CA SER A 123 4.64 18.66 13.36
C SER A 123 4.03 18.98 11.99
N PHE A 124 4.54 20.03 11.36
CA PHE A 124 4.19 20.41 9.98
C PHE A 124 5.19 19.86 8.94
N PHE A 125 6.22 19.14 9.40
CA PHE A 125 7.25 18.57 8.52
C PHE A 125 6.82 17.24 7.90
N CYS A 126 5.91 16.52 8.54
CA CYS A 126 5.31 15.30 8.00
C CYS A 126 3.98 15.63 7.31
N ARG A 127 3.61 14.81 6.34
CA ARG A 127 2.34 14.93 5.64
C ARG A 127 1.21 14.41 6.52
N GLN A 128 0.26 15.28 6.85
CA GLN A 128 -1.00 14.88 7.48
C GLN A 128 -1.90 14.16 6.46
N MET A 129 -2.54 13.08 6.89
CA MET A 129 -3.47 12.26 6.11
C MET A 129 -4.88 12.34 6.73
N PRO A 130 -5.70 13.35 6.40
CA PRO A 130 -7.05 13.48 6.95
C PRO A 130 -8.00 12.41 6.38
N GLU A 131 -9.10 12.14 7.07
CA GLU A 131 -10.10 11.13 6.65
C GLU A 131 -10.76 11.48 5.30
N SER A 132 -10.79 12.76 4.95
CA SER A 132 -11.24 13.24 3.64
C SER A 132 -10.30 12.85 2.48
N TRP A 133 -9.05 12.47 2.78
CA TRP A 133 -8.08 12.02 1.78
C TRP A 133 -7.99 10.50 1.73
N VAL A 134 -7.82 9.85 2.89
CA VAL A 134 -7.70 8.39 3.02
C VAL A 134 -8.63 7.91 4.12
N SER A 135 -9.54 7.01 3.78
CA SER A 135 -10.53 6.50 4.74
C SER A 135 -9.89 5.65 5.84
N GLN A 136 -10.60 5.41 6.94
CA GLN A 136 -10.10 4.59 8.05
C GLN A 136 -9.74 3.15 7.64
N SER A 137 -10.37 2.60 6.60
CA SER A 137 -10.08 1.26 6.09
C SER A 137 -8.85 1.19 5.19
N GLU A 138 -8.43 2.33 4.64
CA GLU A 138 -7.31 2.43 3.69
C GLU A 138 -6.01 2.90 4.36
N ILE A 139 -6.10 3.60 5.51
CA ILE A 139 -4.94 4.09 6.27
C ILE A 139 -4.31 3.03 7.17
#